data_AF-A0A656PMC1-F1
#
_entry.id   AF-A0A656PMC1-F1
#
_cell.length_a   1.000
_cell.length_b   1.000
_cell.length_c   1.000
_cell.angle_alpha   90.00
_cell.angle_beta   90.00
_cell.angle_gamma   90.00
#
_symmetry.space_group_name_H-M   'P 1'
#
loop_
_entity.id
_entity.type
_entity.pdbx_description
1 polymer ?
#
loop_
_entity_poly.entity_id
_entity_poly.type
_entity_poly.pdbx_seq_one_letter_code
_entity_poly.pdbx_strand_id
1 'polypeptide(L)'
;MNRKEKTIVVTIVANVILVLLKFFLASSSGSLSLKASAWHSVGDVFVSVFVLLGLLSAAWEARRRLQAGTIENIVALIVSGLMFFSALDIFREVTGASETPDLRNIWPVTIGAFLTIAITYFTARYKEFVGRATDSLSLIASGYHSRMDLYASMLVVVGLIAAAVGFPALDKLAAIFVIVLIVTSGWEIAESAVHALRTKQALPNHIEGHHHLAFLHNKRMLAYLGGIALIFILLSGVYTVPMGEQAVVQRFGKVAGTFGSGIHIRVPLVDSISRVNVDQVRQVETEASLVLTGDTNLINTKLTVQYTITNPANYIFSTQNPENLLAKETETAFRAAVAQKGVDDLLTASRSAILADTSIKTQSLLEEHNTGIKVANIQLLSVTPPNEVADAFLDVASAREDKNTYMNEALAYKNETVAVARGEATKQVTAAEAEKASKIALATGESERFNKKLAAYQNAPQVTRTRLYLESLEKVLPNIKKYILDPRVETNSTDLWITNGKPAQP
;
A
#
# COMPACT_ATOMS: atom_id res chain seq x y z
N MET A 1 -50.86 17.97 46.41
CA MET A 1 -49.90 18.57 45.46
C MET A 1 -50.38 19.95 45.03
N ASN A 2 -49.68 20.99 45.43
CA ASN A 2 -49.99 22.38 45.06
C ASN A 2 -49.77 22.62 43.56
N ARG A 3 -50.39 23.68 43.00
CA ARG A 3 -50.29 24.03 41.56
C ARG A 3 -48.82 24.20 41.09
N LYS A 4 -47.94 24.64 42.00
CA LYS A 4 -46.48 24.75 41.79
C LYS A 4 -45.81 23.39 41.64
N GLU A 5 -46.08 22.45 42.55
CA GLU A 5 -45.51 21.09 42.53
C GLU A 5 -45.96 20.30 41.29
N LYS A 6 -47.24 20.40 40.91
CA LYS A 6 -47.76 19.79 39.67
C LYS A 6 -47.02 20.30 38.44
N THR A 7 -46.71 21.59 38.41
CA THR A 7 -46.01 22.21 37.29
C THR A 7 -44.58 21.70 37.18
N ILE A 8 -43.86 21.62 38.29
CA ILE A 8 -42.48 21.13 38.29
C ILE A 8 -42.42 19.65 37.86
N VAL A 9 -43.31 18.80 38.37
CA VAL A 9 -43.39 17.40 37.96
C VAL A 9 -43.66 17.25 36.46
N VAL A 10 -44.62 18.00 35.92
CA VAL A 10 -44.91 17.99 34.47
C VAL A 10 -43.68 18.44 33.66
N THR A 11 -42.95 19.46 34.13
CA THR A 11 -41.75 19.94 33.43
C THR A 11 -40.57 18.97 33.53
N ILE A 12 -40.44 18.22 34.62
CA ILE A 12 -39.44 17.16 34.75
C ILE A 12 -39.72 16.04 33.74
N VAL A 13 -40.98 15.60 33.64
CA VAL A 13 -41.38 14.58 32.66
C VAL A 13 -41.10 15.05 31.23
N ALA A 14 -41.43 16.30 30.91
CA ALA A 14 -41.11 16.89 29.61
C ALA A 14 -39.60 16.93 29.33
N ASN A 15 -38.78 17.30 30.32
CA ASN A 15 -37.33 17.32 30.19
C ASN A 15 -36.71 15.92 30.02
N VAL A 16 -37.26 14.90 30.67
CA VAL A 16 -36.82 13.50 30.48
C VAL A 16 -37.13 13.04 29.04
N ILE A 17 -38.32 13.35 28.52
CA ILE A 17 -38.67 13.05 27.12
C ILE A 17 -37.73 13.78 26.16
N LEU A 18 -37.42 15.05 26.43
CA LEU A 18 -36.47 15.83 25.63
C LEU A 18 -35.08 15.19 25.59
N VAL A 19 -34.56 14.73 26.73
CA VAL A 19 -33.25 14.06 26.82
C VAL A 19 -33.24 12.79 25.96
N LEU A 20 -34.27 11.94 26.09
CA LEU A 20 -34.38 10.72 25.29
C LEU A 20 -34.44 11.01 23.79
N LEU A 21 -35.24 12.00 23.39
CA LEU A 21 -35.34 12.44 22.00
C LEU A 21 -34.00 12.96 21.47
N LYS A 22 -33.28 13.79 22.23
CA LYS A 22 -31.97 14.32 21.82
C LYS A 22 -30.91 13.21 21.67
N PHE A 23 -30.85 12.26 22.60
CA PHE A 23 -29.93 11.12 22.47
C PHE A 23 -30.25 10.23 21.27
N PHE A 24 -31.53 9.97 21.00
CA PHE A 24 -31.95 9.22 19.81
C PHE A 24 -31.51 9.92 18.52
N LEU A 25 -31.76 11.23 18.43
CA LEU A 25 -31.38 12.02 17.25
C LEU A 25 -29.85 12.13 17.11
N ALA A 26 -29.11 12.26 18.22
CA ALA A 26 -27.65 12.33 18.21
C ALA A 26 -27.02 11.00 17.76
N SER A 27 -27.52 9.87 18.26
CA SER A 27 -27.08 8.53 17.87
C SER A 27 -27.41 8.23 16.39
N SER A 28 -28.58 8.67 15.93
CA SER A 28 -29.01 8.48 14.53
C SER A 28 -28.20 9.31 13.53
N SER A 29 -27.72 10.49 13.91
CA SER A 29 -26.97 11.40 13.03
C SER A 29 -25.46 11.33 13.14
N GLY A 30 -24.92 10.96 14.31
CA GLY A 30 -23.52 11.18 14.64
C GLY A 30 -23.17 12.65 14.92
N SER A 31 -24.16 13.53 15.11
CA SER A 31 -23.93 14.96 15.40
C SER A 31 -23.33 15.16 16.78
N LEU A 32 -22.18 15.85 16.82
CA LEU A 32 -21.47 16.18 18.04
C LEU A 32 -22.21 17.29 18.80
N SER A 33 -22.81 18.25 18.08
CA SER A 33 -23.56 19.34 18.72
C SER A 33 -24.84 18.86 19.41
N LEU A 34 -25.52 17.89 18.80
CA LEU A 34 -26.73 17.30 19.35
C LEU A 34 -26.43 16.36 20.53
N LYS A 35 -25.33 15.61 20.46
CA LYS A 35 -24.81 14.81 21.59
C LYS A 35 -24.45 15.71 22.79
N ALA A 36 -23.77 16.83 22.54
CA ALA A 36 -23.47 17.80 23.59
C ALA A 36 -24.75 18.39 24.21
N SER A 37 -25.73 18.75 23.38
CA SER A 37 -27.01 19.27 23.84
C SER A 37 -27.82 18.26 24.66
N ALA A 38 -27.71 16.97 24.34
CA ALA A 38 -28.35 15.90 25.11
C ALA A 38 -27.77 15.83 26.54
N TRP A 39 -26.45 15.85 26.67
CA TRP A 39 -25.76 15.87 27.96
C TRP A 39 -26.06 17.12 28.79
N HIS A 40 -26.16 18.29 28.15
CA HIS A 40 -26.63 19.52 28.81
C HIS A 40 -28.02 19.32 29.45
N SER A 41 -28.97 18.80 28.67
CA SER A 41 -30.34 18.58 29.14
C SER A 41 -30.47 17.51 30.24
N VAL A 42 -29.52 16.58 30.36
CA VAL A 42 -29.45 15.67 31.50
C VAL A 42 -29.21 16.46 32.79
N GLY A 43 -28.28 17.42 32.76
CA GLY A 43 -28.02 18.33 33.89
C GLY A 43 -29.28 19.09 34.31
N ASP A 44 -30.04 19.61 33.34
CA ASP A 44 -31.28 20.35 33.62
C ASP A 44 -32.37 19.49 34.29
N VAL A 45 -32.47 18.20 33.93
CA VAL A 45 -33.38 17.25 34.60
C VAL A 45 -32.97 17.08 36.05
N PHE A 46 -31.68 16.86 36.33
CA PHE A 46 -31.17 16.72 37.68
C PHE A 46 -31.45 17.99 38.50
N VAL A 47 -31.10 19.17 38.00
CA VAL A 47 -31.39 20.45 38.66
C VAL A 47 -32.88 20.60 38.96
N SER A 48 -33.75 20.26 38.01
CA SER A 48 -35.22 20.35 38.19
C SER A 48 -35.74 19.40 39.28
N VAL A 49 -35.17 18.20 39.40
CA VAL A 49 -35.48 17.24 40.47
C VAL A 49 -35.01 17.76 41.83
N PHE A 50 -33.83 18.39 41.91
CA PHE A 50 -33.35 18.99 43.16
C PHE A 50 -34.24 20.15 43.61
N VAL A 51 -34.62 21.04 42.69
CA VAL A 51 -35.56 22.13 42.99
C VAL A 51 -36.90 21.58 43.51
N LEU A 52 -37.39 20.46 42.95
CA LEU A 52 -38.60 19.79 43.45
C LEU A 52 -38.41 19.26 44.89
N LEU A 53 -37.29 18.60 45.17
CA LEU A 53 -36.98 18.08 46.51
C LEU A 53 -36.82 19.22 47.52
N GLY A 54 -36.16 20.32 47.15
CA GLY A 54 -36.03 21.53 47.96
C GLY A 54 -37.40 22.12 48.32
N LEU A 55 -38.30 22.24 47.34
CA LEU A 55 -39.66 22.74 47.56
C LEU A 55 -40.53 21.80 48.42
N LEU A 56 -40.40 20.48 48.27
CA LEU A 56 -41.12 19.51 49.09
C LEU A 56 -40.57 19.45 50.53
N SER A 57 -39.26 19.66 50.71
CA SER A 57 -38.59 19.71 52.02
C SER A 57 -38.98 20.94 52.85
N ALA A 58 -39.56 21.96 52.22
CA ALA A 58 -40.09 23.14 52.89
C ALA A 58 -41.27 22.83 53.83
N ALA A 59 -41.78 21.60 53.90
CA ALA A 59 -42.81 21.19 54.87
C ALA A 59 -42.27 20.48 56.14
N TRP A 60 -40.95 20.22 56.25
CA TRP A 60 -40.37 19.46 57.38
C TRP A 60 -39.83 20.32 58.53
N GLU A 61 -39.77 19.76 59.75
CA GLU A 61 -39.26 20.41 60.96
C GLU A 61 -37.85 20.98 60.81
N ALA A 62 -37.59 22.14 61.45
CA ALA A 62 -36.38 22.94 61.30
C ALA A 62 -35.04 22.19 61.55
N ARG A 63 -35.04 21.15 62.42
CA ARG A 63 -33.83 20.36 62.72
C ARG A 63 -33.47 19.39 61.59
N ARG A 64 -34.46 18.85 60.87
CA ARG A 64 -34.27 18.02 59.67
C ARG A 64 -34.01 18.86 58.41
N ARG A 65 -34.48 20.12 58.37
CA ARG A 65 -34.15 21.07 57.28
C ARG A 65 -32.66 21.34 57.14
N LEU A 66 -31.93 21.46 58.26
CA LEU A 66 -30.47 21.67 58.24
C LEU A 66 -29.71 20.47 57.63
N GLN A 67 -30.12 19.24 57.95
CA GLN A 67 -29.52 18.03 57.37
C GLN A 67 -29.93 17.83 55.89
N ALA A 68 -31.16 18.21 55.52
CA ALA A 68 -31.63 18.17 54.14
C ALA A 68 -30.86 19.14 53.22
N GLY A 69 -30.58 20.36 53.69
CA GLY A 69 -29.80 21.34 52.92
C GLY A 69 -28.36 20.93 52.66
N THR A 70 -27.71 20.23 53.60
CA THR A 70 -26.36 19.66 53.36
C THR A 70 -26.38 18.56 52.30
N ILE A 71 -27.43 17.74 52.25
CA ILE A 71 -27.59 16.69 51.23
C ILE A 71 -27.81 17.34 49.86
N GLU A 72 -28.64 18.38 49.78
CA GLU A 72 -28.89 19.13 48.54
C GLU A 72 -27.58 19.70 47.95
N ASN A 73 -26.74 20.32 48.78
CA ASN A 73 -25.47 20.89 48.32
C ASN A 73 -24.46 19.81 47.88
N ILE A 74 -24.39 18.68 48.61
CA ILE A 74 -23.51 17.56 48.22
C ILE A 74 -23.93 17.02 46.85
N VAL A 75 -25.22 16.86 46.62
CA VAL A 75 -25.69 16.32 45.35
C VAL A 75 -25.53 17.33 44.21
N ALA A 76 -25.73 18.63 44.46
CA ALA A 76 -25.41 19.67 43.48
C ALA A 76 -23.92 19.62 43.04
N LEU A 77 -23.01 19.36 43.98
CA LEU A 77 -21.57 19.20 43.70
C LEU A 77 -21.29 17.94 42.87
N ILE A 78 -21.98 16.82 43.14
CA ILE A 78 -21.90 15.60 42.33
C ILE A 78 -22.40 15.83 40.90
N VAL A 79 -23.54 16.51 40.73
CA VAL A 79 -24.12 16.82 39.42
C VAL A 79 -23.19 17.73 38.62
N SER A 80 -22.64 18.77 39.26
CA SER A 80 -21.62 19.61 38.62
C SER A 80 -20.41 18.78 38.18
N GLY A 81 -19.90 17.89 39.04
CA GLY A 81 -18.80 16.98 38.69
C GLY A 81 -19.10 16.12 37.46
N LEU A 82 -20.33 15.59 37.36
CA LEU A 82 -20.79 14.85 36.18
C LEU A 82 -20.86 15.73 34.93
N MET A 83 -21.32 16.99 35.04
CA MET A 83 -21.34 17.94 33.92
C MET A 83 -19.93 18.24 33.40
N PHE A 84 -18.96 18.43 34.31
CA PHE A 84 -17.55 18.58 33.93
C PHE A 84 -16.99 17.34 33.25
N PHE A 85 -17.30 16.15 33.75
CA PHE A 85 -16.88 14.89 33.13
C PHE A 85 -17.46 14.73 31.72
N SER A 86 -18.76 14.97 31.53
CA SER A 86 -19.41 14.95 30.21
C SER A 86 -18.80 15.99 29.26
N ALA A 87 -18.52 17.20 29.74
CA ALA A 87 -17.87 18.24 28.93
C ALA A 87 -16.46 17.82 28.46
N LEU A 88 -15.67 17.18 29.33
CA LEU A 88 -14.35 16.65 28.97
C LEU A 88 -14.42 15.51 27.96
N ASP A 89 -15.39 14.61 28.11
CA ASP A 89 -15.61 13.49 27.19
C ASP A 89 -15.93 13.99 25.77
N ILE A 90 -16.89 14.92 25.67
CA ILE A 90 -17.26 15.56 24.40
C ILE A 90 -16.08 16.35 23.82
N PHE A 91 -15.31 17.07 24.65
CA PHE A 91 -14.16 17.85 24.19
C PHE A 91 -13.08 16.96 23.56
N ARG A 92 -12.79 15.80 24.16
CA ARG A 92 -11.86 14.81 23.58
C ARG A 92 -12.34 14.28 22.25
N GLU A 93 -13.64 14.03 22.13
CA GLU A 93 -14.25 13.55 20.89
C GLU A 93 -14.20 14.60 19.77
N VAL A 94 -14.43 15.88 20.09
CA VAL A 94 -14.33 17.00 19.11
C VAL A 94 -12.90 17.23 18.65
N THR A 95 -11.92 17.13 19.56
CA THR A 95 -10.49 17.43 19.28
C THR A 95 -9.72 16.24 18.69
N GLY A 96 -10.10 15.00 19.02
CA GLY A 96 -9.45 13.78 18.53
C GLY A 96 -9.89 13.33 17.12
N ALA A 97 -11.01 13.82 16.62
CA ALA A 97 -11.49 13.50 15.27
C ALA A 97 -10.71 14.31 14.20
N SER A 98 -9.63 13.72 13.69
CA SER A 98 -8.85 14.25 12.55
C SER A 98 -9.66 14.35 11.25
N GLU A 99 -10.81 13.67 11.20
CA GLU A 99 -11.79 13.75 10.10
C GLU A 99 -13.08 14.46 10.56
N THR A 100 -13.77 15.13 9.63
CA THR A 100 -15.12 15.65 9.89
C THR A 100 -16.08 14.46 10.04
N PRO A 101 -16.88 14.35 11.12
CA PRO A 101 -17.80 13.24 11.29
C PRO A 101 -18.74 13.18 10.08
N ASP A 102 -18.89 11.98 9.53
CA ASP A 102 -19.81 11.71 8.43
C ASP A 102 -21.24 11.72 8.98
N LEU A 103 -21.92 12.86 8.80
CA LEU A 103 -23.25 13.08 9.36
C LEU A 103 -24.29 12.35 8.53
N ARG A 104 -24.98 11.39 9.15
CA ARG A 104 -26.01 10.58 8.51
C ARG A 104 -27.40 11.17 8.77
N ASN A 105 -28.33 10.96 7.84
CA ASN A 105 -29.75 11.30 8.02
C ASN A 105 -30.03 12.74 8.48
N ILE A 106 -29.30 13.73 7.94
CA ILE A 106 -29.30 15.12 8.44
C ILE A 106 -30.71 15.74 8.38
N TRP A 107 -31.46 15.53 7.29
CA TRP A 107 -32.78 16.14 7.10
C TRP A 107 -33.83 15.68 8.12
N PRO A 108 -34.10 14.36 8.32
CA PRO A 108 -34.98 13.89 9.39
C PRO A 108 -34.55 14.34 10.79
N VAL A 109 -33.24 14.36 11.05
CA VAL A 109 -32.70 14.74 12.37
C VAL A 109 -32.87 16.23 12.64
N THR A 110 -32.71 17.08 11.62
CA THR A 110 -32.96 18.52 11.73
C THR A 110 -34.43 18.81 12.05
N ILE A 111 -35.37 18.10 11.40
CA ILE A 111 -36.80 18.19 11.70
C ILE A 111 -37.09 17.73 13.14
N GLY A 112 -36.49 16.63 13.58
CA GLY A 112 -36.58 16.16 14.96
C GLY A 112 -36.01 17.17 15.96
N ALA A 113 -34.94 17.88 15.62
CA ALA A 113 -34.35 18.91 16.46
C ALA A 113 -35.27 20.15 16.59
N PHE A 114 -36.01 20.53 15.54
CA PHE A 114 -37.08 21.54 15.65
C PHE A 114 -38.18 21.13 16.64
N LEU A 115 -38.52 19.84 16.72
CA LEU A 115 -39.48 19.34 17.71
C LEU A 115 -38.95 19.54 19.14
N THR A 116 -37.65 19.35 19.37
CA THR A 116 -37.04 19.61 20.69
C THR A 116 -37.15 21.09 21.08
N ILE A 117 -36.91 22.01 20.14
CA ILE A 117 -37.08 23.46 20.34
C ILE A 117 -38.53 23.78 20.72
N ALA A 118 -39.51 23.21 20.02
CA ALA A 118 -40.92 23.45 20.31
C ALA A 118 -41.29 23.01 21.73
N ILE A 119 -40.88 21.81 22.14
CA ILE A 119 -41.15 21.29 23.49
C ILE A 119 -40.48 22.17 24.56
N THR A 120 -39.22 22.58 24.36
CA THR A 120 -38.51 23.48 25.29
C THR A 120 -39.19 24.84 25.38
N TYR A 121 -39.65 25.41 24.26
CA TYR A 121 -40.37 26.68 24.23
C TYR A 121 -41.67 26.63 25.04
N PHE A 122 -42.50 25.60 24.82
CA PHE A 122 -43.73 25.43 25.58
C PHE A 122 -43.47 25.20 27.07
N THR A 123 -42.44 24.41 27.41
CA THR A 123 -42.04 24.16 28.80
C THR A 123 -41.62 25.45 29.49
N ALA A 124 -40.79 26.28 28.85
CA ALA A 124 -40.37 27.59 29.36
C ALA A 124 -41.57 28.53 29.56
N ARG A 125 -42.46 28.61 28.56
CA ARG A 125 -43.65 29.45 28.62
C ARG A 125 -44.62 29.01 29.72
N TYR A 126 -44.77 27.70 29.90
CA TYR A 126 -45.63 27.12 30.93
C TYR A 126 -45.12 27.40 32.33
N LYS A 127 -43.80 27.25 32.57
CA LYS A 127 -43.16 27.60 33.84
C LYS A 127 -43.40 29.05 34.22
N GLU A 128 -43.24 29.98 33.28
CA GLU A 128 -43.45 31.41 33.54
C GLU A 128 -44.90 31.77 33.79
N PHE A 129 -45.82 31.19 33.02
CA PHE A 129 -47.24 31.45 33.17
C PHE A 129 -47.72 31.04 34.57
N VAL A 130 -47.38 29.81 35.00
CA VAL A 130 -47.73 29.35 36.34
C VAL A 130 -46.92 30.07 37.42
N GLY A 131 -45.66 30.43 37.13
CA GLY A 131 -44.81 31.21 38.02
C GLY A 131 -45.43 32.56 38.37
N ARG A 132 -45.92 33.30 37.37
CA ARG A 132 -46.64 34.57 37.58
C ARG A 132 -47.99 34.38 38.24
N ALA A 133 -48.74 33.34 37.86
CA ALA A 133 -50.06 33.06 38.43
C ALA A 133 -50.01 32.61 39.90
N THR A 134 -48.85 32.15 40.39
CA THR A 134 -48.66 31.65 41.76
C THR A 134 -47.63 32.46 42.55
N ASP A 135 -47.23 33.62 42.01
CA ASP A 135 -46.21 34.54 42.54
C ASP A 135 -44.96 33.80 43.05
N SER A 136 -44.46 32.88 42.22
CA SER A 136 -43.34 32.02 42.57
C SER A 136 -42.09 32.47 41.83
N LEU A 137 -41.26 33.28 42.50
CA LEU A 137 -40.02 33.80 41.92
C LEU A 137 -39.09 32.68 41.42
N SER A 138 -39.00 31.57 42.16
CA SER A 138 -38.22 30.37 41.77
C SER A 138 -38.68 29.72 40.47
N LEU A 139 -40.00 29.68 40.22
CA LEU A 139 -40.57 29.07 39.02
C LEU A 139 -40.43 30.01 37.81
N ILE A 140 -40.51 31.32 38.04
CA ILE A 140 -40.22 32.34 37.03
C ILE A 140 -38.74 32.28 36.63
N ALA A 141 -37.83 32.19 37.59
CA ALA A 141 -36.39 32.03 37.35
C ALA A 141 -36.07 30.73 36.58
N SER A 142 -36.67 29.60 36.96
CA SER A 142 -36.55 28.34 36.21
C SER A 142 -37.12 28.43 34.79
N GLY A 143 -38.16 29.24 34.57
CA GLY A 143 -38.69 29.53 33.24
C GLY A 143 -37.69 30.30 32.37
N TYR A 144 -37.01 31.29 32.94
CA TYR A 144 -35.92 31.99 32.25
C TYR A 144 -34.75 31.05 31.92
N HIS A 145 -34.35 30.17 32.83
CA HIS A 145 -33.33 29.13 32.57
C HIS A 145 -33.70 28.30 31.34
N SER A 146 -34.92 27.78 31.28
CA SER A 146 -35.40 27.01 30.13
C SER A 146 -35.51 27.80 28.82
N ARG A 147 -35.61 29.14 28.85
CA ARG A 147 -35.46 29.97 27.64
C ARG A 147 -34.01 30.02 27.15
N MET A 148 -33.02 29.94 28.04
CA MET A 148 -31.61 29.90 27.64
C MET A 148 -31.29 28.60 26.93
N ASP A 149 -31.85 27.48 27.41
CA ASP A 149 -31.73 26.17 26.76
C ASP A 149 -32.37 26.15 25.36
N LEU A 150 -33.43 26.97 25.16
CA LEU A 150 -34.04 27.16 23.85
C LEU A 150 -33.06 27.79 22.86
N TYR A 151 -32.32 28.82 23.28
CA TYR A 151 -31.31 29.46 22.42
C TYR A 151 -30.13 28.54 22.11
N ALA A 152 -29.67 27.74 23.09
CA ALA A 152 -28.66 26.72 22.86
C ALA A 152 -29.15 25.65 21.85
N SER A 153 -30.41 25.22 21.97
CA SER A 153 -31.02 24.25 21.06
C SER A 153 -31.23 24.84 19.65
N MET A 154 -31.53 26.14 19.53
CA MET A 154 -31.59 26.84 18.25
C MET A 154 -30.21 26.88 17.57
N LEU A 155 -29.14 27.14 18.32
CA LEU A 155 -27.77 27.13 17.78
C LEU A 155 -27.38 25.75 17.22
N VAL A 156 -27.76 24.68 17.92
CA VAL A 156 -27.56 23.30 17.46
C VAL A 156 -28.29 23.06 16.13
N VAL A 157 -29.55 23.51 16.01
CA VAL A 157 -30.30 23.40 14.74
C VAL A 157 -29.64 24.19 13.62
N VAL A 158 -29.10 25.39 13.90
CA VAL A 158 -28.33 26.15 12.90
C VAL A 158 -27.08 25.39 12.46
N GLY A 159 -26.36 24.76 13.40
CA GLY A 159 -25.21 23.90 13.10
C GLY A 159 -25.59 22.69 12.23
N LEU A 160 -26.72 22.03 12.52
CA LEU A 160 -27.26 20.91 11.74
C LEU A 160 -27.71 21.32 10.34
N ILE A 161 -28.40 22.46 10.19
CA ILE A 161 -28.80 22.99 8.88
C ILE A 161 -27.56 23.31 8.05
N ALA A 162 -26.56 23.94 8.65
CA ALA A 162 -25.33 24.26 7.94
C ALA A 162 -24.58 23.00 7.50
N ALA A 163 -24.57 21.96 8.34
CA ALA A 163 -24.07 20.66 7.97
C ALA A 163 -24.88 20.01 6.82
N ALA A 164 -26.21 20.16 6.82
CA ALA A 164 -27.10 19.67 5.75
C ALA A 164 -26.80 20.31 4.39
N VAL A 165 -26.35 21.57 4.40
CA VAL A 165 -26.01 22.37 3.21
C VAL A 165 -24.55 22.12 2.76
N GLY A 166 -23.82 21.22 3.44
CA GLY A 166 -22.47 20.80 3.05
C GLY A 166 -21.34 21.37 3.92
N PHE A 167 -21.65 21.98 5.07
CA PHE A 167 -20.66 22.54 6.00
C PHE A 167 -20.61 21.77 7.34
N PRO A 168 -20.13 20.52 7.38
CA PRO A 168 -20.14 19.68 8.59
C PRO A 168 -19.26 20.24 9.73
N ALA A 169 -18.30 21.11 9.42
CA ALA A 169 -17.49 21.80 10.43
C ALA A 169 -18.31 22.71 11.35
N LEU A 170 -19.47 23.22 10.90
CA LEU A 170 -20.32 24.09 11.71
C LEU A 170 -21.04 23.34 12.83
N ASP A 171 -21.28 22.03 12.67
CA ASP A 171 -21.75 21.17 13.77
C ASP A 171 -20.69 21.07 14.89
N LYS A 172 -19.41 20.89 14.54
CA LYS A 172 -18.31 20.90 15.54
C LYS A 172 -18.25 22.23 16.29
N LEU A 173 -18.40 23.36 15.60
CA LEU A 173 -18.40 24.68 16.24
C LEU A 173 -19.60 24.87 17.19
N ALA A 174 -20.79 24.41 16.79
CA ALA A 174 -21.95 24.41 17.66
C ALA A 174 -21.73 23.52 18.90
N ALA A 175 -21.07 22.36 18.75
CA ALA A 175 -20.71 21.47 19.86
C ALA A 175 -19.76 22.16 20.86
N ILE A 176 -18.73 22.84 20.38
CA ILE A 176 -17.78 23.59 21.23
C ILE A 176 -18.52 24.67 22.04
N PHE A 177 -19.44 25.39 21.41
CA PHE A 177 -20.23 26.39 22.12
C PHE A 177 -21.09 25.76 23.23
N VAL A 178 -21.74 24.62 22.96
CA VAL A 178 -22.52 23.90 23.96
C VAL A 178 -21.63 23.37 25.09
N ILE A 179 -20.42 22.89 24.80
CA ILE A 179 -19.44 22.50 25.83
C ILE A 179 -19.14 23.69 26.76
N VAL A 180 -18.91 24.88 26.22
CA VAL A 180 -18.66 26.09 27.02
C VAL A 180 -19.85 26.36 27.93
N LEU A 181 -21.09 26.27 27.43
CA LEU A 181 -22.29 26.43 28.26
C LEU A 181 -22.35 25.41 29.40
N ILE A 182 -22.15 24.12 29.11
CA ILE A 182 -22.16 23.05 30.12
C ILE A 182 -21.12 23.32 31.21
N VAL A 183 -19.91 23.73 30.83
CA VAL A 183 -18.83 24.04 31.76
C VAL A 183 -19.17 25.26 32.62
N THR A 184 -19.70 26.32 32.02
CA THR A 184 -20.09 27.53 32.77
C THR A 184 -21.21 27.24 33.76
N SER A 185 -22.24 26.49 33.36
CA SER A 185 -23.33 26.09 34.25
C SER A 185 -22.86 25.16 35.35
N GLY A 186 -21.98 24.19 35.04
CA GLY A 186 -21.38 23.32 36.03
C GLY A 186 -20.58 24.11 37.07
N TRP A 187 -19.72 25.03 36.64
CA TRP A 187 -18.94 25.88 37.53
C TRP A 187 -19.82 26.69 38.49
N GLU A 188 -20.88 27.31 37.97
CA GLU A 188 -21.80 28.12 38.76
C GLU A 188 -22.57 27.30 39.80
N ILE A 189 -23.01 26.10 39.45
CA ILE A 189 -23.65 25.15 40.37
C ILE A 189 -22.66 24.72 41.46
N ALA A 190 -21.41 24.38 41.10
CA ALA A 190 -20.37 24.04 42.07
C ALA A 190 -20.05 25.18 43.02
N GLU A 191 -19.86 26.39 42.50
CA GLU A 191 -19.56 27.58 43.30
C GLU A 191 -20.67 27.85 44.31
N SER A 192 -21.93 27.80 43.85
CA SER A 192 -23.11 27.98 44.70
C SER A 192 -23.21 26.92 45.79
N ALA A 193 -22.98 25.65 45.44
CA ALA A 193 -23.02 24.53 46.39
C ALA A 193 -21.88 24.59 47.44
N VAL A 194 -20.66 24.94 47.02
CA VAL A 194 -19.50 25.11 47.90
C VAL A 194 -19.70 26.29 48.85
N HIS A 195 -20.21 27.41 48.34
CA HIS A 195 -20.54 28.57 49.16
C HIS A 195 -21.60 28.21 50.21
N ALA A 196 -22.67 27.51 49.82
CA ALA A 196 -23.72 27.07 50.73
C ALA A 196 -23.20 26.11 51.83
N LEU A 197 -22.31 25.16 51.47
CA LEU A 197 -21.64 24.27 52.44
C LEU A 197 -20.75 25.04 53.43
N ARG A 198 -20.02 26.06 52.96
CA ARG A 198 -19.14 26.87 53.80
C ARG A 198 -19.91 27.74 54.79
N THR A 199 -21.06 28.27 54.39
CA THR A 199 -21.85 29.21 55.22
C THR A 199 -22.88 28.52 56.13
N LYS A 200 -23.06 27.19 56.05
CA LYS A 200 -24.09 26.40 56.76
C LYS A 200 -25.51 26.97 56.62
N GLN A 201 -25.77 27.71 55.55
CA GLN A 201 -27.09 28.17 55.16
C GLN A 201 -27.62 27.27 54.04
N ALA A 202 -28.92 27.01 54.02
CA ALA A 202 -29.56 26.44 52.84
C ALA A 202 -29.29 27.38 51.65
N LEU A 203 -29.20 26.82 50.43
CA LEU A 203 -29.13 27.62 49.21
C LEU A 203 -30.13 28.78 49.33
N PRO A 204 -29.72 30.04 49.08
CA PRO A 204 -30.67 31.14 49.14
C PRO A 204 -31.87 30.78 48.26
N ASN A 205 -33.09 31.01 48.74
CA ASN A 205 -34.35 30.82 47.97
C ASN A 205 -34.40 31.66 46.66
N HIS A 206 -33.32 32.37 46.38
CA HIS A 206 -33.08 33.24 45.26
C HIS A 206 -31.84 32.70 44.56
N ILE A 207 -32.08 31.79 43.63
CA ILE A 207 -31.25 31.68 42.43
C ILE A 207 -31.43 33.03 41.71
N GLU A 208 -30.67 34.06 42.14
CA GLU A 208 -30.63 35.35 41.48
C GLU A 208 -30.29 35.13 40.01
N GLY A 209 -30.96 35.88 39.13
CA GLY A 209 -31.06 35.61 37.71
C GLY A 209 -29.74 35.19 37.06
N HIS A 210 -29.63 33.88 36.78
CA HIS A 210 -28.52 33.34 36.03
C HIS A 210 -28.62 33.80 34.58
N HIS A 211 -27.89 34.89 34.30
CA HIS A 211 -27.66 35.38 32.97
C HIS A 211 -26.65 34.47 32.26
N HIS A 212 -27.04 33.23 31.92
CA HIS A 212 -26.24 32.37 31.05
C HIS A 212 -25.92 33.04 29.69
N LEU A 213 -26.59 34.16 29.34
CA LEU A 213 -26.47 34.91 28.09
C LEU A 213 -26.70 36.43 28.22
N ALA A 214 -26.37 37.11 29.34
CA ALA A 214 -26.11 38.56 29.25
C ALA A 214 -24.90 38.86 28.33
N PHE A 215 -24.06 37.83 28.15
CA PHE A 215 -23.01 37.69 27.16
C PHE A 215 -23.50 37.96 25.71
N LEU A 216 -24.57 37.30 25.24
CA LEU A 216 -25.04 37.44 23.85
C LEU A 216 -25.77 38.75 23.55
N HIS A 217 -26.21 39.52 24.55
CA HIS A 217 -26.92 40.79 24.32
C HIS A 217 -25.97 41.95 23.98
N ASN A 218 -24.66 41.79 24.20
CA ASN A 218 -23.67 42.81 23.93
C ASN A 218 -23.17 42.70 22.47
N LYS A 219 -23.58 43.65 21.60
CA LYS A 219 -23.18 43.70 20.17
C LYS A 219 -21.67 43.60 19.96
N ARG A 220 -20.85 44.11 20.90
CA ARG A 220 -19.39 44.04 20.85
C ARG A 220 -18.85 42.62 21.01
N MET A 221 -19.55 41.78 21.77
CA MET A 221 -19.13 40.42 22.03
C MET A 221 -19.58 39.45 20.95
N LEU A 222 -20.76 39.66 20.36
CA LEU A 222 -21.13 39.02 19.09
C LEU A 222 -20.12 39.35 17.98
N ALA A 223 -19.58 40.57 17.95
CA ALA A 223 -18.50 40.93 17.03
C ALA A 223 -17.17 40.22 17.37
N TYR A 224 -16.83 40.04 18.65
CA TYR A 224 -15.66 39.24 19.04
C TYR A 224 -15.81 37.75 18.70
N LEU A 225 -16.98 37.15 18.96
CA LEU A 225 -17.27 35.76 18.58
C LEU A 225 -17.28 35.58 17.06
N GLY A 226 -17.87 36.52 16.32
CA GLY A 226 -17.82 36.54 14.86
C GLY A 226 -16.39 36.70 14.34
N GLY A 227 -15.59 37.55 14.97
CA GLY A 227 -14.17 37.73 14.65
C GLY A 227 -13.34 36.48 14.94
N ILE A 228 -13.55 35.83 16.08
CA ILE A 228 -12.90 34.57 16.45
C ILE A 228 -13.32 33.45 15.49
N ALA A 229 -14.60 33.35 15.14
CA ALA A 229 -15.10 32.39 14.16
C ALA A 229 -14.50 32.65 12.77
N LEU A 230 -14.38 33.91 12.34
CA LEU A 230 -13.76 34.28 11.07
C LEU A 230 -12.27 33.91 11.05
N ILE A 231 -11.54 34.21 12.13
CA ILE A 231 -10.13 33.83 12.28
C ILE A 231 -9.98 32.31 12.25
N PHE A 232 -10.86 31.57 12.93
CA PHE A 232 -10.85 30.11 12.94
C PHE A 232 -11.14 29.53 11.55
N ILE A 233 -12.10 30.11 10.82
CA ILE A 233 -12.39 29.75 9.42
C ILE A 233 -11.16 29.99 8.57
N LEU A 234 -10.52 31.16 8.64
CA LEU A 234 -9.32 31.47 7.86
C LEU A 234 -8.13 30.54 8.20
N LEU A 235 -7.91 30.23 9.48
CA LEU A 235 -6.87 29.28 9.92
C LEU A 235 -7.16 27.84 9.49
N SER A 236 -8.44 27.44 9.41
CA SER A 236 -8.83 26.10 8.91
C SER A 236 -8.53 25.87 7.42
N GLY A 237 -8.13 26.92 6.71
CA GLY A 237 -7.67 26.85 5.33
C GLY A 237 -6.27 26.27 5.16
N VAL A 238 -5.47 26.16 6.22
CA VAL A 238 -4.11 25.60 6.14
C VAL A 238 -4.17 24.07 6.09
N TYR A 239 -3.51 23.47 5.11
CA TYR A 239 -3.40 22.01 4.98
C TYR A 239 -1.99 21.60 4.55
N THR A 240 -1.62 20.37 4.87
CA THR A 240 -0.31 19.79 4.55
C THR A 240 -0.46 18.65 3.56
N VAL A 241 0.41 18.61 2.56
CA VAL A 241 0.51 17.55 1.56
C VAL A 241 1.75 16.70 1.88
N PRO A 242 1.58 15.40 2.16
CA PRO A 242 2.70 14.47 2.40
C PRO A 242 3.70 14.42 1.25
N MET A 243 4.89 13.91 1.54
CA MET A 243 5.89 13.64 0.51
C MET A 243 5.39 12.53 -0.45
N GLY A 244 5.62 12.72 -1.75
CA GLY A 244 5.15 11.82 -2.82
C GLY A 244 3.68 11.97 -3.22
N GLU A 245 2.94 12.87 -2.57
CA GLU A 245 1.56 13.22 -2.95
C GLU A 245 1.48 14.60 -3.62
N GLN A 246 0.49 14.75 -4.49
CA GLN A 246 0.04 16.04 -5.01
C GLN A 246 -1.43 16.25 -4.66
N ALA A 247 -1.76 17.48 -4.27
CA ALA A 247 -3.13 17.90 -3.99
C ALA A 247 -3.72 18.61 -5.21
N VAL A 248 -4.85 18.11 -5.70
CA VAL A 248 -5.68 18.79 -6.69
C VAL A 248 -6.74 19.60 -5.95
N VAL A 249 -6.72 20.91 -6.13
CA VAL A 249 -7.68 21.82 -5.50
C VAL A 249 -8.74 22.19 -6.51
N GLN A 250 -10.01 21.96 -6.18
CA GLN A 250 -11.14 22.43 -6.97
C GLN A 250 -11.81 23.60 -6.26
N ARG A 251 -12.10 24.67 -7.01
CA ARG A 251 -12.84 25.84 -6.54
C ARG A 251 -14.16 25.92 -7.30
N PHE A 252 -15.29 25.83 -6.60
CA PHE A 252 -16.62 25.76 -7.23
C PHE A 252 -16.71 24.67 -8.31
N GLY A 253 -16.05 23.53 -8.10
CA GLY A 253 -16.05 22.40 -9.04
C GLY A 253 -15.12 22.53 -10.26
N LYS A 254 -14.43 23.66 -10.45
CA LYS A 254 -13.36 23.80 -11.46
C LYS A 254 -11.99 23.56 -10.83
N VAL A 255 -11.08 22.90 -11.55
CA VAL A 255 -9.70 22.72 -11.11
C VAL A 255 -9.02 24.08 -11.01
N ALA A 256 -8.64 24.49 -9.79
CA ALA A 256 -7.96 25.75 -9.52
C ALA A 256 -6.44 25.61 -9.65
N GLY A 257 -5.90 24.43 -9.33
CA GLY A 257 -4.48 24.13 -9.46
C GLY A 257 -4.10 22.80 -8.84
N THR A 258 -2.88 22.36 -9.14
CA THR A 258 -2.22 21.19 -8.53
C THR A 258 -1.03 21.67 -7.69
N PHE A 259 -0.93 21.17 -6.47
CA PHE A 259 0.07 21.58 -5.50
C PHE A 259 0.90 20.38 -5.04
N GLY A 260 2.22 20.53 -5.03
CA GLY A 260 3.16 19.50 -4.57
C GLY A 260 3.20 19.34 -3.05
N SER A 261 4.15 18.53 -2.56
CA SER A 261 4.36 18.32 -1.13
C SER A 261 4.68 19.63 -0.40
N GLY A 262 4.21 19.76 0.85
CA GLY A 262 4.41 20.97 1.66
C GLY A 262 3.12 21.53 2.26
N ILE A 263 3.22 22.73 2.84
CA ILE A 263 2.11 23.42 3.49
C ILE A 263 1.46 24.37 2.47
N HIS A 264 0.14 24.27 2.31
CA HIS A 264 -0.63 25.06 1.38
C HIS A 264 -1.85 25.67 2.07
N ILE A 265 -2.40 26.72 1.45
CA ILE A 265 -3.58 27.42 1.94
C ILE A 265 -4.69 27.26 0.92
N ARG A 266 -5.83 26.74 1.36
CA ARG A 266 -7.08 26.71 0.59
C ARG A 266 -8.05 27.74 1.11
N VAL A 267 -9.02 28.14 0.27
CA VAL A 267 -10.17 28.92 0.71
C VAL A 267 -11.17 27.96 1.37
N PRO A 268 -11.36 28.03 2.70
CA PRO A 268 -12.31 27.17 3.39
C PRO A 268 -13.72 27.40 2.85
N LEU A 269 -14.58 26.39 2.91
CA LEU A 269 -15.97 26.36 2.41
C LEU A 269 -16.13 26.26 0.88
N VAL A 270 -15.17 26.74 0.08
CA VAL A 270 -15.29 26.74 -1.39
C VAL A 270 -14.39 25.71 -2.04
N ASP A 271 -13.19 25.51 -1.48
CA ASP A 271 -12.18 24.66 -2.09
C ASP A 271 -12.29 23.21 -1.57
N SER A 272 -12.45 22.24 -2.48
CA SER A 272 -12.30 20.81 -2.22
C SER A 272 -10.89 20.35 -2.56
N ILE A 273 -10.35 19.40 -1.80
CA ILE A 273 -8.99 18.87 -1.98
C ILE A 273 -9.07 17.37 -2.23
N SER A 274 -8.48 16.91 -3.32
CA SER A 274 -8.23 15.49 -3.58
C SER A 274 -6.73 15.27 -3.65
N ARG A 275 -6.22 14.29 -2.88
CA ARG A 275 -4.79 13.97 -2.84
C ARG A 275 -4.54 12.71 -3.63
N VAL A 276 -3.46 12.71 -4.39
CA VAL A 276 -3.06 11.56 -5.21
C VAL A 276 -1.57 11.35 -5.05
N ASN A 277 -1.19 10.10 -4.75
CA ASN A 277 0.21 9.72 -4.71
C ASN A 277 0.75 9.58 -6.15
N VAL A 278 1.69 10.44 -6.52
CA VAL A 278 2.28 10.50 -7.86
C VAL A 278 3.51 9.62 -8.01
N ASP A 279 4.23 9.38 -6.90
CA ASP A 279 5.47 8.59 -6.88
C ASP A 279 5.21 7.08 -6.78
N GLN A 280 4.02 6.69 -6.33
CA GLN A 280 3.61 5.29 -6.23
C GLN A 280 3.44 4.68 -7.63
N VAL A 281 4.24 3.66 -7.91
CA VAL A 281 4.04 2.77 -9.07
C VAL A 281 2.85 1.87 -8.76
N ARG A 282 1.78 2.03 -9.55
CA ARG A 282 0.58 1.20 -9.48
C ARG A 282 0.62 0.15 -10.56
N GLN A 283 -0.13 -0.93 -10.37
CA GLN A 283 -0.27 -1.99 -11.35
C GLN A 283 -1.75 -2.24 -11.63
N VAL A 284 -2.08 -2.39 -12.91
CA VAL A 284 -3.39 -2.87 -13.36
C VAL A 284 -3.19 -4.07 -14.28
N GLU A 285 -3.99 -5.10 -14.08
CA GLU A 285 -3.99 -6.28 -14.93
C GLU A 285 -5.11 -6.18 -15.96
N THR A 286 -4.84 -6.63 -17.19
CA THR A 286 -5.88 -6.80 -18.19
C THR A 286 -6.65 -8.08 -17.92
N GLU A 287 -7.87 -8.14 -18.44
CA GLU A 287 -8.60 -9.41 -18.54
C GLU A 287 -7.87 -10.35 -19.52
N ALA A 288 -8.09 -11.66 -19.37
CA ALA A 288 -7.60 -12.63 -20.33
C ALA A 288 -8.34 -12.42 -21.65
N SER A 289 -7.60 -12.14 -22.72
CA SER A 289 -8.15 -11.82 -24.02
C SER A 289 -7.51 -12.66 -25.12
N LEU A 290 -8.34 -13.16 -26.03
CA LEU A 290 -7.90 -13.89 -27.20
C LEU A 290 -7.45 -12.90 -28.27
N VAL A 291 -6.20 -13.03 -28.71
CA VAL A 291 -5.57 -12.16 -29.69
C VAL A 291 -5.18 -12.97 -30.92
N LEU A 292 -5.39 -12.38 -32.10
CA LEU A 292 -4.97 -12.92 -33.38
C LEU A 292 -3.62 -12.33 -33.78
N THR A 293 -2.65 -13.19 -34.02
CA THR A 293 -1.33 -12.82 -34.54
C THR A 293 -1.36 -12.60 -36.04
N GLY A 294 -0.33 -11.97 -36.60
CA GLY A 294 -0.23 -11.70 -38.04
C GLY A 294 -0.16 -12.96 -38.91
N ASP A 295 0.28 -14.09 -38.34
CA ASP A 295 0.28 -15.41 -38.97
C ASP A 295 -0.97 -16.25 -38.63
N THR A 296 -2.07 -15.58 -38.25
CA THR A 296 -3.41 -16.17 -38.05
C THR A 296 -3.53 -17.15 -36.87
N ASN A 297 -2.62 -17.10 -35.90
CA ASN A 297 -2.73 -17.89 -34.68
C ASN A 297 -3.56 -17.15 -33.62
N LEU A 298 -4.38 -17.92 -32.90
CA LEU A 298 -5.16 -17.43 -31.78
C LEU A 298 -4.44 -17.78 -30.48
N ILE A 299 -4.27 -16.79 -29.60
CA ILE A 299 -3.54 -16.96 -28.33
C ILE A 299 -4.24 -16.20 -27.22
N ASN A 300 -4.40 -16.86 -26.06
CA ASN A 300 -4.87 -16.20 -24.85
C ASN A 300 -3.71 -15.45 -24.20
N THR A 301 -3.92 -14.16 -23.99
CA THR A 301 -2.92 -13.27 -23.42
C THR A 301 -3.48 -12.51 -22.23
N LYS A 302 -2.64 -12.31 -21.21
CA LYS A 302 -2.94 -11.48 -20.06
C LYS A 302 -1.75 -10.56 -19.79
N LEU A 303 -2.00 -9.26 -19.69
CA LEU A 303 -0.95 -8.25 -19.48
C LEU A 303 -1.08 -7.63 -18.08
N THR A 304 0.05 -7.14 -17.58
CA THR A 304 0.10 -6.23 -16.43
C THR A 304 0.80 -4.95 -16.84
N VAL A 305 0.20 -3.83 -16.43
CA VAL A 305 0.66 -2.49 -16.78
C VAL A 305 1.04 -1.78 -15.49
N GLN A 306 2.30 -1.43 -15.39
CA GLN A 306 2.83 -0.60 -14.32
C GLN A 306 2.78 0.85 -14.77
N TYR A 307 2.19 1.72 -13.96
CA TYR A 307 1.99 3.12 -14.32
C TYR A 307 2.21 4.06 -13.13
N THR A 308 2.52 5.30 -13.46
CA THR A 308 2.67 6.42 -12.52
C THR A 308 1.75 7.56 -12.96
N ILE A 309 1.42 8.47 -12.04
CA ILE A 309 0.51 9.58 -12.33
C ILE A 309 1.35 10.83 -12.55
N THR A 310 1.30 11.40 -13.76
CA THR A 310 2.03 12.63 -14.10
C THR A 310 1.16 13.86 -13.87
N ASN A 311 -0.12 13.80 -14.22
CA ASN A 311 -1.07 14.88 -13.99
C ASN A 311 -2.27 14.36 -13.16
N PRO A 312 -2.30 14.63 -11.84
CA PRO A 312 -3.36 14.12 -10.96
C PRO A 312 -4.71 14.77 -11.23
N ALA A 313 -4.78 15.99 -11.78
CA ALA A 313 -6.05 16.61 -12.12
C ALA A 313 -6.75 15.87 -13.25
N ASN A 314 -6.00 15.55 -14.30
CA ASN A 314 -6.49 14.77 -15.43
C ASN A 314 -6.87 13.35 -15.01
N TYR A 315 -6.06 12.72 -14.15
CA TYR A 315 -6.34 11.36 -13.66
C TYR A 315 -7.68 11.25 -12.91
N ILE A 316 -8.03 12.24 -12.11
CA ILE A 316 -9.27 12.22 -11.32
C ILE A 316 -10.48 12.65 -12.16
N PHE A 317 -10.32 13.63 -13.06
CA PHE A 317 -11.45 14.31 -13.68
C PHE A 317 -11.66 14.03 -15.17
N SER A 318 -10.66 13.55 -15.91
CA SER A 318 -10.81 13.27 -17.34
C SER A 318 -11.62 11.99 -17.59
N THR A 319 -11.60 11.02 -16.69
CA THR A 319 -12.22 9.70 -16.91
C THR A 319 -12.78 9.14 -15.61
N GLN A 320 -13.95 8.49 -15.66
CA GLN A 320 -14.58 7.89 -14.47
C GLN A 320 -13.79 6.71 -13.87
N ASN A 321 -13.18 5.88 -14.73
CA ASN A 321 -12.41 4.70 -14.33
C ASN A 321 -11.08 4.65 -15.11
N PRO A 322 -10.04 5.39 -14.68
CA PRO A 322 -8.77 5.48 -15.39
C PRO A 322 -8.07 4.12 -15.53
N GLU A 323 -8.20 3.23 -14.54
CA GLU A 323 -7.57 1.91 -14.57
C GLU A 323 -8.17 0.98 -15.63
N ASN A 324 -9.51 0.98 -15.76
CA ASN A 324 -10.19 0.18 -16.78
C ASN A 324 -9.89 0.72 -18.19
N LEU A 325 -9.87 2.05 -18.35
CA LEU A 325 -9.46 2.67 -19.61
C LEU A 325 -8.03 2.27 -19.96
N LEU A 326 -7.09 2.38 -19.02
CA LEU A 326 -5.70 1.95 -19.21
C LEU A 326 -5.60 0.48 -19.65
N ALA A 327 -6.34 -0.42 -18.99
CA ALA A 327 -6.35 -1.83 -19.35
C ALA A 327 -6.88 -2.06 -20.78
N LYS A 328 -7.97 -1.39 -21.18
CA LYS A 328 -8.57 -1.52 -22.52
C LYS A 328 -7.74 -0.87 -23.63
N GLU A 329 -7.14 0.29 -23.37
CA GLU A 329 -6.22 0.93 -24.33
C GLU A 329 -4.95 0.08 -24.51
N THR A 330 -4.43 -0.49 -23.43
CA THR A 330 -3.28 -1.41 -23.52
C THR A 330 -3.64 -2.67 -24.31
N GLU A 331 -4.82 -3.25 -24.08
CA GLU A 331 -5.32 -4.39 -24.85
C GLU A 331 -5.42 -4.06 -26.35
N THR A 332 -5.93 -2.86 -26.67
CA THR A 332 -6.04 -2.37 -28.06
C THR A 332 -4.67 -2.18 -28.71
N ALA A 333 -3.76 -1.50 -28.01
CA ALA A 333 -2.39 -1.28 -28.48
C ALA A 333 -1.63 -2.60 -28.68
N PHE A 334 -1.76 -3.52 -27.73
CA PHE A 334 -1.15 -4.84 -27.80
C PHE A 334 -1.72 -5.65 -28.97
N ARG A 335 -3.05 -5.71 -29.11
CA ARG A 335 -3.70 -6.41 -30.23
C ARG A 335 -3.22 -5.88 -31.59
N ALA A 336 -3.06 -4.57 -31.73
CA ALA A 336 -2.53 -3.95 -32.95
C ALA A 336 -1.04 -4.27 -33.19
N ALA A 337 -0.22 -4.33 -32.13
CA ALA A 337 1.20 -4.69 -32.24
C ALA A 337 1.39 -6.17 -32.61
N VAL A 338 0.58 -7.06 -32.02
CA VAL A 338 0.60 -8.50 -32.25
C VAL A 338 0.10 -8.87 -33.65
N ALA A 339 -0.91 -8.18 -34.16
CA ALA A 339 -1.45 -8.42 -35.51
C ALA A 339 -0.42 -8.23 -36.64
N GLN A 340 0.71 -7.58 -36.37
CA GLN A 340 1.80 -7.36 -37.34
C GLN A 340 2.97 -8.34 -37.18
N LYS A 341 2.91 -9.25 -36.19
CA LYS A 341 3.99 -10.16 -35.80
C LYS A 341 3.51 -11.61 -35.77
N GLY A 342 4.43 -12.56 -35.93
CA GLY A 342 4.11 -13.99 -35.83
C GLY A 342 3.94 -14.43 -34.38
N VAL A 343 3.32 -15.60 -34.16
CA VAL A 343 3.19 -16.19 -32.81
C VAL A 343 4.55 -16.44 -32.16
N ASP A 344 5.54 -16.83 -32.96
CA ASP A 344 6.88 -17.12 -32.47
C ASP A 344 7.56 -15.91 -31.84
N ASP A 345 7.30 -14.72 -32.38
CA ASP A 345 7.88 -13.49 -31.85
C ASP A 345 7.38 -13.19 -30.42
N LEU A 346 6.19 -13.68 -30.05
CA LEU A 346 5.62 -13.55 -28.71
C LEU A 346 6.20 -14.56 -27.71
N LEU A 347 6.63 -15.72 -28.20
CA LEU A 347 7.15 -16.83 -27.40
C LEU A 347 8.68 -16.81 -27.26
N THR A 348 9.38 -15.96 -28.02
CA THR A 348 10.84 -15.90 -28.10
C THR A 348 11.41 -14.55 -27.63
N ALA A 349 12.68 -14.26 -27.97
CA ALA A 349 13.38 -13.03 -27.59
C ALA A 349 12.78 -11.75 -28.22
N SER A 350 12.07 -11.86 -29.35
CA SER A 350 11.40 -10.73 -30.02
C SER A 350 10.28 -10.10 -29.17
N ARG A 351 9.83 -10.77 -28.10
CA ARG A 351 8.76 -10.33 -27.20
C ARG A 351 9.00 -8.93 -26.64
N SER A 352 10.25 -8.60 -26.31
CA SER A 352 10.59 -7.28 -25.76
C SER A 352 10.32 -6.14 -26.73
N ALA A 353 10.53 -6.35 -28.03
CA ALA A 353 10.25 -5.34 -29.05
C ALA A 353 8.74 -5.09 -29.20
N ILE A 354 7.92 -6.14 -29.10
CA ILE A 354 6.45 -6.03 -29.15
C ILE A 354 5.92 -5.26 -27.93
N LEU A 355 6.44 -5.56 -26.73
CA LEU A 355 6.04 -4.86 -25.51
C LEU A 355 6.49 -3.39 -25.52
N ALA A 356 7.65 -3.08 -26.08
CA ALA A 356 8.11 -1.70 -26.26
C ALA A 356 7.19 -0.91 -27.21
N ASP A 357 6.85 -1.46 -28.38
CA ASP A 357 5.92 -0.83 -29.32
C ASP A 357 4.52 -0.68 -28.71
N THR A 358 4.07 -1.69 -27.97
CA THR A 358 2.81 -1.64 -27.20
C THR A 358 2.83 -0.50 -26.19
N SER A 359 3.95 -0.31 -25.46
CA SER A 359 4.07 0.77 -24.48
C SER A 359 4.03 2.15 -25.12
N ILE A 360 4.66 2.32 -26.28
CA ILE A 360 4.64 3.58 -27.03
C ILE A 360 3.21 3.89 -27.52
N LYS A 361 2.55 2.91 -28.15
CA LYS A 361 1.17 3.06 -28.63
C LYS A 361 0.18 3.32 -27.50
N THR A 362 0.30 2.59 -26.39
CA THR A 362 -0.54 2.80 -25.20
C THR A 362 -0.36 4.21 -24.65
N GLN A 363 0.89 4.68 -24.53
CA GLN A 363 1.16 6.05 -24.07
C GLN A 363 0.53 7.10 -25.00
N SER A 364 0.61 6.91 -26.32
CA SER A 364 -0.03 7.81 -27.29
C SER A 364 -1.56 7.86 -27.14
N LEU A 365 -2.22 6.71 -26.94
CA LEU A 365 -3.68 6.64 -26.75
C LEU A 365 -4.11 7.31 -25.43
N LEU A 366 -3.32 7.12 -24.36
CA LEU A 366 -3.57 7.77 -23.07
C LEU A 366 -3.40 9.29 -23.09
N GLU A 367 -2.50 9.78 -23.94
CA GLU A 367 -2.27 11.21 -24.19
C GLU A 367 -3.42 11.82 -24.99
N GLU A 368 -3.92 11.13 -26.02
CA GLU A 368 -5.10 11.53 -26.78
C GLU A 368 -6.33 11.70 -25.88
N HIS A 369 -6.52 10.76 -24.94
CA HIS A 369 -7.61 10.79 -23.96
C HIS A 369 -7.33 11.70 -22.74
N ASN A 370 -6.17 12.39 -22.70
CA ASN A 370 -5.79 13.30 -21.63
C ASN A 370 -5.93 12.69 -20.23
N THR A 371 -5.51 11.44 -20.05
CA THR A 371 -5.67 10.69 -18.79
C THR A 371 -4.71 11.12 -17.67
N GLY A 372 -3.59 11.77 -18.02
CA GLY A 372 -2.55 12.15 -17.05
C GLY A 372 -1.73 10.97 -16.50
N ILE A 373 -1.86 9.79 -17.11
CA ILE A 373 -1.14 8.56 -16.77
C ILE A 373 0.15 8.47 -17.59
N LYS A 374 1.21 8.00 -16.96
CA LYS A 374 2.46 7.63 -17.62
C LYS A 374 2.75 6.15 -17.43
N VAL A 375 2.85 5.43 -18.53
CA VAL A 375 3.21 4.01 -18.53
C VAL A 375 4.67 3.86 -18.14
N ALA A 376 4.95 3.07 -17.10
CA ALA A 376 6.30 2.76 -16.65
C ALA A 376 6.81 1.47 -17.31
N ASN A 377 6.00 0.42 -17.32
CA ASN A 377 6.36 -0.86 -17.91
C ASN A 377 5.11 -1.69 -18.26
N ILE A 378 5.18 -2.47 -19.33
CA ILE A 378 4.13 -3.43 -19.71
C ILE A 378 4.77 -4.81 -19.75
N GLN A 379 4.17 -5.75 -19.03
CA GLN A 379 4.63 -7.13 -18.98
C GLN A 379 3.49 -8.07 -19.35
N LEU A 380 3.87 -9.20 -19.94
CA LEU A 380 2.93 -10.22 -20.37
C LEU A 380 2.97 -11.37 -19.37
N LEU A 381 1.89 -11.49 -18.58
CA LEU A 381 1.75 -12.45 -17.49
C LEU A 381 1.58 -13.88 -18.01
N SER A 382 0.74 -14.06 -19.02
CA SER A 382 0.51 -15.36 -19.66
C SER A 382 0.35 -15.23 -21.16
N VAL A 383 0.85 -16.25 -21.87
CA VAL A 383 0.70 -16.48 -23.30
C VAL A 383 0.44 -17.96 -23.46
N THR A 384 -0.80 -18.33 -23.75
CA THR A 384 -1.17 -19.75 -23.83
C THR A 384 -2.05 -19.95 -25.05
N PRO A 385 -1.75 -20.95 -25.90
CA PRO A 385 -2.66 -21.30 -26.98
C PRO A 385 -3.99 -21.80 -26.41
N PRO A 386 -5.11 -21.70 -27.17
CA PRO A 386 -6.36 -22.35 -26.83
C PRO A 386 -6.17 -23.86 -26.58
N ASN A 387 -6.96 -24.42 -25.67
CA ASN A 387 -6.82 -25.83 -25.28
C ASN A 387 -7.02 -26.78 -26.47
N GLU A 388 -7.81 -26.37 -27.47
CA GLU A 388 -8.13 -27.14 -28.66
C GLU A 388 -6.91 -27.39 -29.57
N VAL A 389 -5.87 -26.54 -29.48
CA VAL A 389 -4.68 -26.60 -30.35
C VAL A 389 -3.38 -26.73 -29.56
N ALA A 390 -3.46 -26.80 -28.23
CA ALA A 390 -2.28 -26.84 -27.36
C ALA A 390 -1.31 -27.98 -27.71
N ASP A 391 -1.82 -29.17 -27.99
CA ASP A 391 -1.00 -30.34 -28.37
C ASP A 391 -0.24 -30.11 -29.68
N ALA A 392 -0.89 -29.51 -30.69
CA ALA A 392 -0.25 -29.19 -31.96
C ALA A 392 0.86 -28.11 -31.80
N PHE A 393 0.67 -27.16 -30.89
CA PHE A 393 1.71 -26.18 -30.55
C PHE A 393 2.90 -26.82 -29.83
N LEU A 394 2.63 -27.78 -28.94
CA LEU A 394 3.67 -28.56 -28.26
C LEU A 394 4.47 -29.39 -29.26
N ASP A 395 3.83 -29.98 -30.27
CA ASP A 395 4.50 -30.72 -31.34
C ASP A 395 5.41 -29.83 -32.21
N VAL A 396 5.00 -28.60 -32.53
CA VAL A 396 5.88 -27.67 -33.26
C VAL A 396 7.06 -27.22 -32.40
N ALA A 397 6.83 -27.01 -31.10
CA ALA A 397 7.89 -26.65 -30.17
C ALA A 397 8.90 -27.80 -30.00
N SER A 398 8.43 -29.04 -29.83
CA SER A 398 9.29 -30.22 -29.75
C SER A 398 10.08 -30.43 -31.04
N ALA A 399 9.43 -30.33 -32.21
CA ALA A 399 10.11 -30.45 -33.50
C ALA A 399 11.20 -29.39 -33.72
N ARG A 400 11.02 -28.18 -33.18
CA ARG A 400 12.06 -27.13 -33.21
C ARG A 400 13.23 -27.44 -32.29
N GLU A 401 12.95 -27.97 -31.12
CA GLU A 401 13.99 -28.40 -30.18
C GLU A 401 14.78 -29.57 -30.75
N ASP A 402 14.10 -30.54 -31.37
CA ASP A 402 14.72 -31.66 -32.10
C ASP A 402 15.60 -31.14 -33.25
N LYS A 403 15.11 -30.19 -34.05
CA LYS A 403 15.91 -29.55 -35.10
C LYS A 403 17.17 -28.90 -34.55
N ASN A 404 17.05 -28.14 -33.45
CA ASN A 404 18.20 -27.49 -32.83
C ASN A 404 19.19 -28.52 -32.28
N THR A 405 18.68 -29.60 -31.69
CA THR A 405 19.48 -30.74 -31.20
C THR A 405 20.25 -31.38 -32.34
N TYR A 406 19.59 -31.77 -33.44
CA TYR A 406 20.25 -32.35 -34.61
C TYR A 406 21.26 -31.40 -35.25
N MET A 407 20.97 -30.10 -35.28
CA MET A 407 21.91 -29.11 -35.79
C MET A 407 23.16 -29.02 -34.90
N ASN A 408 22.98 -29.02 -33.58
CA ASN A 408 24.08 -28.99 -32.62
C ASN A 408 24.93 -30.27 -32.68
N GLU A 409 24.29 -31.44 -32.80
CA GLU A 409 24.96 -32.73 -33.00
C GLU A 409 25.73 -32.76 -34.32
N ALA A 410 25.14 -32.28 -35.42
CA ALA A 410 25.82 -32.21 -36.71
C ALA A 410 27.02 -31.26 -36.67
N LEU A 411 26.90 -30.12 -35.98
CA LEU A 411 28.01 -29.19 -35.75
C LEU A 411 29.10 -29.83 -34.89
N ALA A 412 28.74 -30.55 -33.83
CA ALA A 412 29.67 -31.28 -32.98
C ALA A 412 30.42 -32.34 -33.79
N TYR A 413 29.70 -33.18 -34.54
CA TYR A 413 30.27 -34.22 -35.41
C TYR A 413 31.22 -33.63 -36.46
N LYS A 414 30.82 -32.52 -37.11
CA LYS A 414 31.69 -31.80 -38.06
C LYS A 414 32.96 -31.31 -37.37
N ASN A 415 32.83 -30.65 -36.21
CA ASN A 415 33.95 -30.09 -35.47
C ASN A 415 34.94 -31.18 -35.01
N GLU A 416 34.42 -32.31 -34.55
CA GLU A 416 35.21 -33.49 -34.19
C GLU A 416 35.92 -34.08 -35.40
N THR A 417 35.18 -34.40 -36.47
CA THR A 417 35.71 -35.06 -37.67
C THR A 417 36.82 -34.23 -38.32
N VAL A 418 36.61 -32.91 -38.45
CA VAL A 418 37.62 -32.01 -39.02
C VAL A 418 38.87 -31.93 -38.14
N ALA A 419 38.71 -31.90 -36.82
CA ALA A 419 39.84 -31.90 -35.90
C ALA A 419 40.65 -33.21 -35.96
N VAL A 420 39.97 -34.35 -35.97
CA VAL A 420 40.60 -35.68 -36.11
C VAL A 420 41.34 -35.80 -37.43
N ALA A 421 40.69 -35.47 -38.56
CA ALA A 421 41.32 -35.52 -39.88
C ALA A 421 42.55 -34.62 -39.99
N ARG A 422 42.50 -33.41 -39.41
CA ARG A 422 43.68 -32.52 -39.32
C ARG A 422 44.79 -33.11 -38.45
N GLY A 423 44.43 -33.73 -37.33
CA GLY A 423 45.37 -34.41 -36.44
C GLY A 423 46.08 -35.58 -37.14
N GLU A 424 45.33 -36.40 -37.88
CA GLU A 424 45.89 -37.52 -38.66
C GLU A 424 46.80 -37.04 -39.79
N ALA A 425 46.37 -36.03 -40.56
CA ALA A 425 47.19 -35.44 -41.61
C ALA A 425 48.51 -34.88 -41.03
N THR A 426 48.42 -34.15 -39.92
CA THR A 426 49.60 -33.62 -39.22
C THR A 426 50.50 -34.75 -38.74
N LYS A 427 49.94 -35.80 -38.12
CA LYS A 427 50.69 -36.98 -37.67
C LYS A 427 51.44 -37.66 -38.82
N GLN A 428 50.79 -37.82 -39.98
CA GLN A 428 51.39 -38.44 -41.16
C GLN A 428 52.54 -37.60 -41.73
N VAL A 429 52.34 -36.28 -41.84
CA VAL A 429 53.39 -35.35 -42.29
C VAL A 429 54.58 -35.37 -41.32
N THR A 430 54.34 -35.22 -40.01
CA THR A 430 55.39 -35.24 -39.00
C THR A 430 56.14 -36.57 -38.98
N ALA A 431 55.44 -37.70 -39.18
CA ALA A 431 56.09 -39.02 -39.29
C ALA A 431 56.99 -39.12 -40.54
N ALA A 432 56.54 -38.64 -41.68
CA ALA A 432 57.32 -38.62 -42.91
C ALA A 432 58.55 -37.69 -42.81
N GLU A 433 58.40 -36.53 -42.15
CA GLU A 433 59.50 -35.61 -41.87
C GLU A 433 60.51 -36.23 -40.91
N ALA A 434 60.06 -36.92 -39.85
CA ALA A 434 60.91 -37.63 -38.92
C ALA A 434 61.68 -38.78 -39.61
N GLU A 435 61.04 -39.55 -40.50
CA GLU A 435 61.70 -40.61 -41.26
C GLU A 435 62.74 -40.03 -42.23
N LYS A 436 62.40 -38.95 -42.95
CA LYS A 436 63.33 -38.22 -43.82
C LYS A 436 64.55 -37.74 -43.03
N ALA A 437 64.33 -37.06 -41.91
CA ALA A 437 65.39 -36.55 -41.05
C ALA A 437 66.27 -37.70 -40.52
N SER A 438 65.66 -38.81 -40.08
CA SER A 438 66.36 -40.02 -39.63
C SER A 438 67.23 -40.63 -40.74
N LYS A 439 66.69 -40.81 -41.96
CA LYS A 439 67.46 -41.33 -43.10
C LYS A 439 68.64 -40.44 -43.46
N ILE A 440 68.45 -39.13 -43.49
CA ILE A 440 69.54 -38.17 -43.76
C ILE A 440 70.60 -38.25 -42.66
N ALA A 441 70.19 -38.27 -41.39
CA ALA A 441 71.11 -38.37 -40.26
C ALA A 441 71.90 -39.68 -40.27
N LEU A 442 71.25 -40.81 -40.54
CA LEU A 442 71.90 -42.12 -40.67
C LEU A 442 72.88 -42.15 -41.84
N ALA A 443 72.46 -41.70 -43.03
CA ALA A 443 73.35 -41.66 -44.20
C ALA A 443 74.56 -40.73 -44.00
N THR A 444 74.34 -39.58 -43.34
CA THR A 444 75.43 -38.65 -42.98
C THR A 444 76.38 -39.29 -41.97
N GLY A 445 75.85 -39.91 -40.92
CA GLY A 445 76.64 -40.63 -39.92
C GLY A 445 77.42 -41.81 -40.51
N GLU A 446 76.83 -42.56 -41.45
CA GLU A 446 77.50 -43.64 -42.17
C GLU A 446 78.60 -43.13 -43.09
N SER A 447 78.36 -42.03 -43.83
CA SER A 447 79.35 -41.38 -44.67
C SER A 447 80.53 -40.85 -43.85
N GLU A 448 80.26 -40.14 -42.75
CA GLU A 448 81.30 -39.68 -41.82
C GLU A 448 82.10 -40.83 -41.23
N ARG A 449 81.41 -41.91 -40.83
CA ARG A 449 82.06 -43.13 -40.33
C ARG A 449 82.94 -43.77 -41.39
N PHE A 450 82.49 -43.83 -42.64
CA PHE A 450 83.28 -44.33 -43.77
C PHE A 450 84.52 -43.45 -44.03
N ASN A 451 84.35 -42.13 -44.09
CA ASN A 451 85.44 -41.18 -44.30
C ASN A 451 86.50 -41.27 -43.21
N LYS A 452 86.10 -41.37 -41.93
CA LYS A 452 87.03 -41.60 -40.81
C LYS A 452 87.78 -42.92 -40.94
N LYS A 453 87.11 -44.00 -41.37
CA LYS A 453 87.77 -45.29 -41.63
C LYS A 453 88.74 -45.22 -42.80
N LEU A 454 88.37 -44.53 -43.89
CA LEU A 454 89.21 -44.35 -45.07
C LEU A 454 90.49 -43.56 -44.72
N ALA A 455 90.36 -42.46 -43.97
CA ALA A 455 91.50 -41.69 -43.50
C ALA A 455 92.45 -42.53 -42.64
N ALA A 456 91.92 -43.33 -41.70
CA ALA A 456 92.73 -44.25 -40.90
C ALA A 456 93.42 -45.33 -41.76
N TYR A 457 92.72 -45.87 -42.77
CA TYR A 457 93.26 -46.85 -43.70
C TYR A 457 94.40 -46.27 -44.55
N GLN A 458 94.24 -45.05 -45.07
CA GLN A 458 95.27 -44.35 -45.84
C GLN A 458 96.54 -44.11 -45.03
N ASN A 459 96.41 -43.79 -43.74
CA ASN A 459 97.55 -43.60 -42.83
C ASN A 459 98.25 -44.91 -42.46
N ALA A 460 97.51 -46.00 -42.24
CA ALA A 460 98.06 -47.29 -41.82
C ALA A 460 97.26 -48.48 -42.38
N PRO A 461 97.55 -48.93 -43.62
CA PRO A 461 96.71 -49.93 -44.31
C PRO A 461 96.66 -51.31 -43.64
N GLN A 462 97.81 -51.85 -43.22
CA GLN A 462 97.92 -53.21 -42.69
C GLN A 462 97.23 -53.34 -41.33
N VAL A 463 97.51 -52.41 -40.41
CA VAL A 463 96.93 -52.40 -39.06
C VAL A 463 95.41 -52.24 -39.14
N THR A 464 94.91 -51.33 -39.99
CA THR A 464 93.48 -51.07 -40.14
C THR A 464 92.74 -52.27 -40.72
N ARG A 465 93.31 -52.97 -41.72
CA ARG A 465 92.74 -54.20 -42.30
C ARG A 465 92.63 -55.32 -41.28
N THR A 466 93.71 -55.61 -40.56
CA THR A 466 93.73 -56.65 -39.53
C THR A 466 92.73 -56.35 -38.41
N ARG A 467 92.65 -55.09 -37.95
CA ARG A 467 91.64 -54.69 -36.96
C ARG A 467 90.21 -54.91 -37.47
N LEU A 468 89.88 -54.41 -38.66
CA LEU A 468 88.53 -54.58 -39.23
C LEU A 468 88.18 -56.06 -39.41
N TYR A 469 89.13 -56.90 -39.82
CA TYR A 469 88.94 -58.34 -39.95
C TYR A 469 88.65 -58.99 -38.59
N LEU A 470 89.43 -58.66 -37.55
CA LEU A 470 89.20 -59.17 -36.19
C LEU A 470 87.87 -58.67 -35.60
N GLU A 471 87.50 -57.40 -35.77
CA GLU A 471 86.19 -56.85 -35.36
C GLU A 471 85.02 -57.55 -36.09
N SER A 472 85.18 -57.84 -37.39
CA SER A 472 84.19 -58.59 -38.16
C SER A 472 84.10 -60.04 -37.67
N LEU A 473 85.23 -60.69 -37.42
CA LEU A 473 85.26 -62.03 -36.83
C LEU A 473 84.61 -62.04 -35.45
N GLU A 474 84.90 -61.08 -34.57
CA GLU A 474 84.30 -60.96 -33.24
C GLU A 474 82.77 -60.82 -33.31
N LYS A 475 82.25 -60.10 -34.31
CA LYS A 475 80.79 -59.97 -34.52
C LYS A 475 80.14 -61.21 -35.11
N VAL A 476 80.82 -61.90 -36.01
CA VAL A 476 80.23 -63.02 -36.77
C VAL A 476 80.42 -64.35 -36.03
N LEU A 477 81.59 -64.59 -35.41
CA LEU A 477 81.95 -65.82 -34.70
C LEU A 477 80.91 -66.30 -33.68
N PRO A 478 80.30 -65.43 -32.83
CA PRO A 478 79.28 -65.86 -31.88
C PRO A 478 78.04 -66.50 -32.54
N ASN A 479 77.75 -66.12 -33.78
CA ASN A 479 76.59 -66.59 -34.53
C ASN A 479 76.93 -67.77 -35.48
N ILE A 480 78.20 -68.20 -35.56
CA ILE A 480 78.59 -69.34 -36.38
C ILE A 480 78.34 -70.64 -35.60
N LYS A 481 77.47 -71.50 -36.12
CA LYS A 481 77.30 -72.87 -35.63
C LYS A 481 78.52 -73.71 -36.03
N LYS A 482 79.28 -74.21 -35.06
CA LYS A 482 80.44 -75.07 -35.29
C LYS A 482 80.04 -76.53 -35.14
N TYR A 483 80.25 -77.32 -36.19
CA TYR A 483 80.13 -78.78 -36.16
C TYR A 483 81.54 -79.38 -36.11
N ILE A 484 81.80 -80.30 -35.16
CA ILE A 484 83.07 -81.00 -35.01
C ILE A 484 82.81 -82.49 -35.23
N LEU A 485 83.48 -83.09 -36.21
CA LEU A 485 83.38 -84.50 -36.58
C LEU A 485 84.64 -85.25 -36.12
N ASP A 486 84.47 -86.45 -35.55
CA ASP A 486 85.58 -87.32 -35.12
C ASP A 486 86.23 -87.98 -36.36
N PRO A 487 87.58 -88.06 -36.46
CA PRO A 487 88.30 -88.72 -37.55
C PRO A 487 87.92 -90.19 -37.80
N ARG A 488 87.29 -90.86 -36.82
CA ARG A 488 86.81 -92.25 -36.94
C ARG A 488 85.48 -92.38 -37.68
N VAL A 489 84.85 -91.28 -38.05
CA VAL A 489 83.57 -91.28 -38.77
C VAL A 489 83.83 -91.47 -40.27
N GLU A 490 83.64 -92.70 -40.75
CA GLU A 490 83.63 -92.98 -42.20
C GLU A 490 82.30 -92.52 -42.82
N THR A 491 82.38 -91.51 -43.68
CA THR A 491 81.21 -90.96 -44.41
C THR A 491 80.91 -91.81 -45.64
N ASN A 492 80.23 -92.94 -45.46
CA ASN A 492 79.80 -93.82 -46.57
C ASN A 492 78.37 -93.55 -47.08
N SER A 493 77.74 -92.44 -46.69
CA SER A 493 76.50 -91.92 -47.30
C SER A 493 76.29 -90.44 -47.00
N THR A 494 75.48 -89.76 -47.80
CA THR A 494 75.25 -88.30 -47.78
C THR A 494 74.36 -87.78 -46.65
N ASP A 495 73.90 -88.64 -45.73
CA ASP A 495 72.94 -88.26 -44.70
C ASP A 495 73.61 -88.09 -43.33
N LEU A 496 73.83 -86.83 -42.94
CA LEU A 496 74.29 -86.45 -41.60
C LEU A 496 73.09 -86.20 -40.67
N TRP A 497 72.73 -87.18 -39.84
CA TRP A 497 71.67 -87.03 -38.84
C TRP A 497 72.21 -86.34 -37.57
N ILE A 498 71.94 -85.04 -37.40
CA ILE A 498 72.25 -84.31 -36.17
C ILE A 498 71.06 -84.45 -35.22
N THR A 499 71.16 -85.34 -34.23
CA THR A 499 70.20 -85.39 -33.13
C THR A 499 70.50 -84.23 -32.17
N ASN A 500 69.58 -83.27 -32.09
CA ASN A 500 69.67 -82.20 -31.09
C ASN A 500 69.56 -82.84 -29.70
N GLY A 501 70.69 -82.95 -29.01
CA GLY A 501 70.77 -83.45 -27.64
C GLY A 501 69.87 -82.66 -26.70
N LYS A 502 68.65 -83.15 -26.48
CA LYS A 502 67.96 -82.97 -25.21
C LYS A 502 68.54 -84.02 -24.26
N PRO A 503 69.15 -83.63 -23.11
CA PRO A 503 69.44 -84.60 -22.09
C PRO A 503 68.12 -85.21 -21.62
N ALA A 504 68.05 -86.54 -21.62
CA ALA A 504 66.96 -87.27 -20.97
C ALA A 504 66.95 -86.85 -19.49
N GLN A 505 65.88 -86.16 -19.08
CA GLN A 505 65.63 -85.92 -17.66
C GLN A 505 65.20 -87.26 -17.04
N PRO A 506 65.72 -87.61 -15.84
CA PRO A 506 65.33 -88.82 -15.12
C PRO A 506 63.87 -88.81 -14.67
#